data_AF-A0A846UA45-F1
#
_entry.id   AF-A0A846UA45-F1
#
_cell.length_a   1.000
_cell.length_b   1.000
_cell.length_c   1.000
_cell.angle_alpha   90.00
_cell.angle_beta   90.00
_cell.angle_gamma   90.00
#
_symmetry.space_group_name_H-M   'P 1'
#
loop_
_entity.id
_entity.type
_entity.pdbx_description
1 polymer ?
#
loop_
_entity_poly.entity_id
_entity_poly.type
_entity_poly.pdbx_seq_one_letter_code
_entity_poly.pdbx_strand_id
1 'polypeptide(L)' 'MGTRFARTAFALISIVAVAGAVFRIATAPDRIRERHQTARTVCLQKGGEWVTVDNNEICRSPELAKQM' A
#
# COMPACT_ATOMS: atom_id res chain seq x y z
N MET A 1 -24.69 13.48 37.65
CA MET A 1 -25.11 12.75 36.43
C MET A 1 -24.29 13.08 35.19
N GLY A 2 -24.00 14.36 34.90
CA GLY A 2 -23.37 14.80 33.63
C GLY A 2 -21.94 14.28 33.35
N THR A 3 -21.11 14.07 34.37
CA THR A 3 -19.72 13.60 34.19
C THR A 3 -19.62 12.14 33.71
N ARG A 4 -20.60 11.30 34.03
CA ARG A 4 -20.64 9.90 33.53
C ARG A 4 -21.04 9.86 32.06
N PHE A 5 -21.98 10.70 31.65
CA PHE A 5 -22.39 10.87 30.24
C PHE A 5 -21.27 11.45 29.37
N ALA A 6 -20.52 12.44 29.88
CA ALA A 6 -19.39 13.00 29.17
C ALA A 6 -18.29 11.95 28.93
N ARG A 7 -18.01 11.09 29.93
CA ARG A 7 -17.03 10.01 29.80
C ARG A 7 -17.46 8.93 28.79
N THR A 8 -18.72 8.52 28.80
CA THR A 8 -19.22 7.52 27.85
C THR A 8 -19.23 8.07 26.43
N ALA A 9 -19.67 9.32 26.23
CA ALA A 9 -19.62 9.98 24.93
C ALA A 9 -18.18 10.09 24.40
N PHE A 10 -17.24 10.50 25.25
CA PHE A 10 -15.84 10.63 24.86
C PHE A 10 -15.20 9.29 24.51
N ALA A 11 -15.50 8.24 25.28
CA ALA A 11 -15.03 6.89 24.99
C ALA A 11 -15.56 6.38 23.64
N LEU A 12 -16.85 6.59 23.36
CA LEU A 12 -17.46 6.20 22.08
C LEU A 12 -16.83 6.94 20.89
N ILE A 13 -16.66 8.27 20.99
CA ILE A 13 -16.03 9.07 19.94
C ILE A 13 -14.60 8.61 19.69
N SER A 14 -13.86 8.33 20.76
CA SER A 14 -12.47 7.86 20.69
C SER A 14 -12.38 6.50 19.98
N ILE A 15 -13.27 5.56 20.30
CA ILE A 15 -13.33 4.24 19.65
C ILE A 15 -13.63 4.39 18.15
N VAL A 16 -14.62 5.20 17.78
CA VAL A 16 -14.98 5.42 16.37
C VAL A 16 -13.84 6.08 15.59
N ALA A 17 -13.15 7.06 16.20
CA ALA A 17 -12.02 7.73 15.57
C ALA A 17 -10.85 6.77 15.29
N VAL A 18 -10.49 5.94 16.27
CA VAL A 18 -9.44 4.92 16.12
C VAL A 18 -9.83 3.88 15.08
N ALA A 19 -11.08 3.40 15.10
CA ALA A 19 -11.59 2.44 14.12
C ALA A 19 -11.54 3.01 12.69
N GLY A 20 -11.91 4.28 12.49
CA GLY A 20 -11.82 4.95 11.19
C GLY A 20 -10.38 5.13 10.69
N ALA A 21 -9.44 5.43 11.58
CA ALA A 21 -8.01 5.52 11.25
C ALA A 21 -7.44 4.17 10.83
N VAL A 22 -7.74 3.11 11.59
CA VAL A 22 -7.32 1.74 11.27
C VAL A 22 -7.96 1.27 9.97
N PHE A 23 -9.24 1.57 9.73
CA PHE A 23 -9.92 1.24 8.48
C PHE A 23 -9.24 1.87 7.26
N ARG A 24 -8.82 3.14 7.35
CA ARG A 24 -8.07 3.80 6.27
C ARG A 24 -6.70 3.16 6.04
N ILE A 25 -6.01 2.75 7.09
CA ILE A 25 -4.69 2.09 6.98
C ILE A 25 -4.85 0.68 6.39
N ALA A 26 -5.82 -0.08 6.87
CA ALA A 26 -6.08 -1.45 6.43
C ALA A 26 -6.59 -1.53 4.98
N THR A 27 -7.25 -0.49 4.48
CA THR A 27 -7.70 -0.37 3.09
C THR A 27 -6.74 0.40 2.18
N ALA A 28 -5.62 0.90 2.72
CA ALA A 28 -4.54 1.50 1.94
C ALA A 28 -3.44 0.56 1.39
N PRO A 29 -3.37 -0.77 1.64
CA PRO A 29 -2.26 -1.58 1.13
C PRO A 29 -2.45 -1.98 -0.35
N ASP A 30 -3.67 -1.93 -0.87
CA ASP A 30 -3.94 -2.40 -2.24
C ASP A 30 -3.28 -1.52 -3.29
N ARG A 31 -3.19 -0.21 -3.07
CA ARG A 31 -2.68 0.72 -4.10
C ARG A 31 -1.19 0.57 -4.37
N ILE A 32 -0.41 0.13 -3.38
CA ILE A 32 1.03 -0.13 -3.56
C ILE A 32 1.19 -1.52 -4.19
N ARG A 33 0.45 -2.51 -3.70
CA ARG A 33 0.51 -3.89 -4.19
C ARG A 33 0.08 -4.01 -5.65
N GLU A 34 -0.97 -3.30 -6.06
CA GLU A 34 -1.43 -3.21 -7.46
C GLU A 34 -0.37 -2.59 -8.37
N ARG A 35 0.32 -1.53 -7.95
CA ARG A 35 1.36 -0.89 -8.78
C ARG A 35 2.57 -1.81 -8.98
N HIS A 36 3.02 -2.48 -7.94
CA HIS A 36 4.11 -3.46 -8.05
C HIS A 36 3.72 -4.65 -8.91
N GLN A 37 2.50 -5.19 -8.74
CA GLN A 37 2.00 -6.27 -9.59
C GLN A 37 1.85 -5.83 -11.05
N THR A 38 1.33 -4.62 -11.31
CA THR A 38 1.18 -4.08 -12.68
C THR A 38 2.55 -3.85 -13.33
N ALA A 39 3.53 -3.33 -12.61
CA ALA A 39 4.89 -3.17 -13.13
C ALA A 39 5.53 -4.52 -13.48
N ARG A 40 5.33 -5.53 -12.62
CA ARG A 40 5.83 -6.90 -12.85
C ARG A 40 5.15 -7.56 -14.05
N THR A 41 3.82 -7.47 -14.18
CA THR A 41 3.09 -8.06 -15.30
C THR A 41 3.44 -7.38 -16.62
N VAL A 42 3.55 -6.05 -16.65
CA VAL A 42 3.96 -5.30 -17.86
C VAL A 42 5.40 -5.65 -18.26
N CYS A 43 6.31 -5.83 -17.30
CA CYS A 43 7.67 -6.24 -17.56
C CYS A 43 7.74 -7.62 -18.23
N LEU A 44 7.07 -8.60 -17.63
CA LEU A 44 7.04 -9.97 -18.13
C LEU A 44 6.32 -10.08 -19.49
N GLN A 45 5.22 -9.34 -19.69
CA GLN A 45 4.51 -9.29 -20.98
C GLN A 45 5.36 -8.72 -22.11
N LYS A 46 6.25 -7.77 -21.81
CA LYS A 46 7.18 -7.19 -22.78
C LYS A 46 8.42 -8.07 -23.02
N GLY A 47 8.48 -9.28 -22.45
CA GLY A 47 9.63 -10.18 -22.56
C GLY A 47 10.84 -9.74 -21.71
N GLY A 48 10.62 -8.86 -20.74
CA GLY A 48 11.63 -8.50 -19.74
C GLY A 48 11.65 -9.47 -18.57
N GLU A 49 12.78 -9.54 -17.89
CA GLU A 49 13.01 -10.36 -16.72
C GLU A 49 12.87 -9.50 -15.45
N TRP A 50 12.12 -9.97 -14.45
CA TRP A 50 11.97 -9.26 -13.18
C TRP A 50 13.10 -9.69 -12.24
N VAL A 51 14.07 -8.81 -12.01
CA VAL A 51 15.29 -9.15 -11.26
C VAL A 51 15.42 -8.21 -10.05
N THR A 52 15.80 -8.78 -8.90
CA THR A 52 16.13 -8.02 -7.71
C THR A 52 17.63 -7.69 -7.71
N VAL A 53 17.98 -6.41 -7.73
CA VAL A 53 19.36 -5.91 -7.70
C VAL A 53 19.48 -4.92 -6.56
N ASP A 54 20.44 -5.11 -5.65
CA ASP A 54 20.68 -4.21 -4.51
C ASP A 54 19.41 -3.87 -3.69
N ASN A 55 18.60 -4.89 -3.39
CA ASN A 55 17.34 -4.78 -2.63
C ASN A 55 16.23 -3.97 -3.33
N ASN A 56 16.41 -3.61 -4.60
CA ASN A 56 15.39 -2.99 -5.45
C ASN A 56 14.91 -3.96 -6.54
N GLU A 57 13.61 -4.00 -6.76
CA GLU A 57 13.01 -4.77 -7.86
C GLU A 57 13.04 -3.94 -9.15
N ILE A 58 13.73 -4.44 -10.18
CA ILE A 58 13.81 -3.78 -11.48
C ILE A 58 13.34 -4.70 -12.61
N CYS A 59 12.75 -4.09 -13.64
CA CYS A 59 12.47 -4.78 -14.89
C CYS A 59 13.70 -4.73 -15.80
N ARG A 60 14.31 -5.88 -16.07
CA ARG A 60 15.41 -6.02 -17.03
C ARG A 60 14.84 -6.44 -18.38
N SER A 61 14.56 -5.48 -19.26
CA SER A 61 14.20 -5.76 -20.66
C SER A 61 15.39 -5.48 -21.60
N PRO A 62 15.48 -6.15 -22.76
CA PRO A 62 16.51 -5.86 -23.77
C PRO A 62 16.43 -4.42 -24.30
N GLU A 63 15.26 -3.79 -24.22
CA GLU A 63 15.04 -2.37 -24.54
C GLU A 63 15.76 -1.44 -23.53
N LEU A 64 15.71 -1.78 -22.23
CA LEU A 64 16.32 -0.99 -21.15
C LEU A 64 17.85 -1.13 -21.14
N ALA A 65 18.36 -2.32 -21.50
CA ALA A 65 19.79 -2.58 -21.66
C ALA A 65 20.44 -1.81 -22.83
N LYS A 66 19.63 -1.27 -23.75
CA LYS A 66 20.09 -0.47 -24.89
C LYS A 66 20.08 1.05 -24.61
N GLN A 67 19.48 1.48 -23.51
CA GLN A 67 19.40 2.87 -23.05
C GLN A 67 20.39 3.20 -21.91
N MET A 68 21.08 2.19 -21.37
CA MET A 68 22.28 2.34 -20.54
C MET A 68 23.53 2.27 -21.42
#